data_AF-A0A921B9S0-F1
#
_entry.id   AF-A0A921B9S0-F1
#
_cell.length_a   1.000
_cell.length_b   1.000
_cell.length_c   1.000
_cell.angle_alpha   90.00
_cell.angle_beta   90.00
_cell.angle_gamma   90.00
#
_symmetry.space_group_name_H-M   'P 1'
#
loop_
_entity.id
_entity.type
_entity.pdbx_description
1 polymer ?
#
loop_
_entity_poly.entity_id
_entity_poly.type
_entity_poly.pdbx_seq_one_letter_code
_entity_poly.pdbx_strand_id
1 'polypeptide(L)'
;MAHNVATIYGKTVDYSLFRKSLCRWSPYFLDLGPRTTCSKWISKTLDKRPHLSISVNRKGSDNRQMILQALSSLISPRVPVKLEPFFPVPACPSGKTTYATIKLGGTQFTSF
;
A
#
# COMPACT_ATOMS: atom_id res chain seq x y z
N MET A 1 -7.51 -31.97 3.38
CA MET A 1 -7.69 -30.78 2.51
C MET A 1 -8.92 -30.87 1.61
N ALA A 2 -9.18 -32.00 0.94
CA ALA A 2 -10.35 -32.15 0.04
C ALA A 2 -11.70 -31.82 0.70
N HIS A 3 -11.91 -32.21 1.96
CA HIS A 3 -13.15 -31.94 2.70
C HIS A 3 -13.40 -30.43 2.92
N ASN A 4 -12.37 -29.66 3.27
CA ASN A 4 -12.52 -28.21 3.49
C ASN A 4 -12.82 -27.48 2.18
N VAL A 5 -12.14 -27.87 1.09
CA VAL A 5 -12.39 -27.29 -0.23
C VAL A 5 -13.81 -27.58 -0.69
N ALA A 6 -14.26 -28.84 -0.64
CA ALA A 6 -15.62 -29.21 -1.01
C ALA A 6 -16.69 -28.48 -0.17
N THR A 7 -16.43 -28.33 1.13
CA THR A 7 -17.33 -27.60 2.04
C THR A 7 -17.40 -26.11 1.71
N ILE A 8 -16.28 -25.47 1.35
CA ILE A 8 -16.26 -24.06 0.96
C ILE A 8 -17.01 -23.84 -0.36
N TYR A 9 -16.80 -24.69 -1.35
CA TYR A 9 -17.48 -24.58 -2.65
C TYR A 9 -18.97 -24.96 -2.60
N GLY A 10 -19.37 -25.85 -1.68
CA GLY A 10 -20.75 -26.31 -1.53
C GLY A 10 -21.64 -25.43 -0.66
N LYS A 11 -21.08 -24.41 0.02
CA LYS A 11 -21.85 -23.50 0.88
C LYS A 11 -22.14 -22.19 0.17
N THR A 12 -23.38 -21.73 0.27
CA THR A 12 -23.75 -20.36 -0.13
C THR A 12 -23.03 -19.35 0.74
N VAL A 13 -22.39 -18.37 0.13
CA VAL A 13 -21.75 -17.26 0.84
C VAL A 13 -22.83 -16.31 1.36
N ASP A 14 -22.93 -16.16 2.68
CA ASP A 14 -23.83 -15.18 3.29
C ASP A 14 -23.20 -13.78 3.31
N TYR A 15 -23.58 -12.98 2.33
CA TYR A 15 -23.12 -11.60 2.20
C TYR A 15 -23.79 -10.61 3.20
N SER A 16 -24.87 -11.00 3.88
CA SER A 16 -25.62 -10.12 4.79
C SER A 16 -24.87 -9.89 6.11
N LEU A 17 -24.25 -10.95 6.65
CA LEU A 17 -23.34 -10.89 7.80
C LEU A 17 -22.09 -10.07 7.46
N PHE A 18 -21.54 -10.27 6.26
CA PHE A 18 -20.37 -9.54 5.78
C PHE A 18 -20.64 -8.02 5.70
N ARG A 19 -21.82 -7.60 5.22
CA ARG A 19 -22.22 -6.18 5.22
C ARG A 19 -22.26 -5.56 6.61
N LYS A 20 -22.73 -6.29 7.62
CA LYS A 20 -22.79 -5.81 9.01
C LYS A 20 -21.39 -5.67 9.60
N SER A 21 -20.51 -6.65 9.40
CA SER A 21 -19.13 -6.62 9.91
C SER A 21 -18.27 -5.55 9.23
N LEU A 22 -18.45 -5.34 7.92
CA LEU A 22 -17.83 -4.28 7.13
C LEU A 22 -17.97 -2.89 7.76
N CYS A 23 -19.12 -2.60 8.35
CA CYS A 23 -19.38 -1.30 8.96
C CYS A 23 -18.69 -1.13 10.33
N ARG A 24 -18.15 -2.21 10.91
CA ARG A 24 -17.57 -2.25 12.26
C ARG A 24 -16.06 -2.36 12.26
N TRP A 25 -15.43 -2.82 11.18
CA TRP A 25 -14.05 -3.28 11.21
C TRP A 25 -12.98 -2.23 10.81
N SER A 26 -13.22 -1.42 9.78
CA SER A 26 -12.26 -0.48 9.19
C SER A 26 -12.93 0.27 8.01
N PRO A 27 -12.63 1.57 7.80
CA PRO A 27 -13.06 2.31 6.62
C PRO A 27 -12.14 2.08 5.41
N TYR A 28 -10.99 1.40 5.55
CA TYR A 28 -10.00 1.19 4.49
C TYR A 28 -9.99 -0.26 4.00
N PHE A 29 -10.05 -0.44 2.68
CA PHE A 29 -10.19 -1.74 2.02
C PHE A 29 -9.20 -1.89 0.86
N LEU A 30 -8.49 -3.02 0.86
CA LEU A 30 -7.58 -3.40 -0.21
C LEU A 30 -8.03 -4.70 -0.88
N ASP A 31 -8.44 -4.61 -2.14
CA ASP A 31 -8.82 -5.75 -2.98
C ASP A 31 -7.60 -6.28 -3.73
N LEU A 32 -7.10 -7.42 -3.25
CA LEU A 32 -6.01 -8.19 -3.85
C LEU A 32 -6.49 -9.14 -4.95
N GLY A 33 -7.80 -9.19 -5.22
CA GLY A 33 -8.40 -10.06 -6.21
C GLY A 33 -8.31 -9.49 -7.63
N PRO A 34 -8.42 -10.36 -8.65
CA PRO A 34 -8.41 -9.92 -10.04
C PRO A 34 -9.65 -9.09 -10.38
N ARG A 35 -9.46 -8.13 -11.30
CA ARG A 35 -10.55 -7.37 -11.96
C ARG A 35 -11.41 -6.51 -11.02
N THR A 36 -10.89 -6.04 -9.89
CA THR A 36 -11.56 -5.02 -9.03
C THR A 36 -12.93 -5.44 -8.46
N THR A 37 -13.19 -6.76 -8.39
CA THR A 37 -14.55 -7.28 -8.13
C THR A 37 -14.99 -7.00 -6.70
N CYS A 38 -14.12 -7.23 -5.72
CA CYS A 38 -14.46 -7.02 -4.31
C CYS A 38 -14.52 -5.52 -4.00
N SER A 39 -13.62 -4.70 -4.54
CA SER A 39 -13.67 -3.24 -4.33
C SER A 39 -14.99 -2.64 -4.81
N LYS A 40 -15.43 -2.99 -6.02
CA LYS A 40 -16.73 -2.53 -6.55
C LYS A 40 -17.89 -2.94 -5.66
N TRP A 41 -17.86 -4.19 -5.19
CA TRP A 41 -18.93 -4.72 -4.36
C TRP A 41 -18.96 -4.06 -2.97
N ILE A 42 -17.80 -3.82 -2.36
CA ILE A 42 -17.67 -3.08 -1.10
C ILE A 42 -18.17 -1.65 -1.27
N SER A 43 -17.75 -0.96 -2.34
CA SER A 43 -18.21 0.42 -2.60
C SER A 43 -19.72 0.51 -2.79
N LYS A 44 -20.32 -0.44 -3.52
CA LYS A 44 -21.78 -0.53 -3.64
C LYS A 44 -22.46 -0.82 -2.30
N THR A 45 -21.84 -1.65 -1.47
CA THR A 45 -22.42 -2.11 -0.19
C THR A 45 -22.41 -1.01 0.87
N LEU A 46 -21.33 -0.23 0.93
CA LEU A 46 -21.15 0.88 1.86
C LEU A 46 -21.75 2.19 1.36
N ASP A 47 -21.98 2.32 0.05
CA ASP A 47 -22.64 3.45 -0.60
C ASP A 47 -22.04 4.79 -0.12
N LYS A 48 -22.84 5.66 0.50
CA LYS A 48 -22.40 6.99 0.98
C LYS A 48 -21.60 6.98 2.28
N ARG A 49 -21.40 5.82 2.92
CA ARG A 49 -20.60 5.75 4.15
C ARG A 49 -19.16 6.12 3.82
N PRO A 50 -18.49 6.97 4.62
CA PRO A 50 -17.08 7.28 4.39
C PRO A 50 -16.23 6.01 4.40
N HIS A 51 -15.63 5.68 3.26
CA HIS A 51 -14.74 4.54 3.11
C HIS A 51 -13.78 4.75 1.94
N LEU A 52 -12.67 4.03 1.95
CA LEU A 52 -11.71 3.96 0.86
C LEU A 52 -11.60 2.50 0.41
N SER A 53 -11.95 2.22 -0.85
CA SER A 53 -11.78 0.89 -1.44
C SER A 53 -10.86 0.94 -2.65
N ILE A 54 -9.71 0.28 -2.54
CA ILE A 54 -8.64 0.27 -3.54
C ILE A 54 -8.48 -1.15 -4.06
N SER A 55 -8.40 -1.31 -5.38
CA SER A 55 -7.97 -2.57 -5.99
C SER A 55 -6.53 -2.45 -6.48
N VAL A 56 -5.70 -3.42 -6.12
CA VAL A 56 -4.28 -3.46 -6.53
C VAL A 56 -4.08 -4.23 -7.84
N ASN A 57 -5.16 -4.73 -8.44
CA ASN A 57 -5.10 -5.50 -9.67
C ASN A 57 -6.20 -5.08 -10.66
N ARG A 58 -5.81 -4.31 -11.68
CA ARG A 58 -6.67 -3.93 -12.80
C ARG A 58 -6.08 -4.46 -14.10
N LYS A 59 -6.94 -5.09 -14.92
CA LYS A 59 -6.53 -5.59 -16.25
C LYS A 59 -5.95 -4.45 -17.08
N GLY A 60 -4.75 -4.65 -17.62
CA GLY A 60 -4.08 -3.68 -18.50
C GLY A 60 -3.28 -2.58 -17.79
N SER A 61 -3.18 -2.61 -16.46
CA SER A 61 -2.37 -1.66 -15.69
C SER A 61 -1.00 -2.26 -15.32
N ASP A 62 0.05 -1.43 -15.28
CA ASP A 62 1.36 -1.82 -14.74
C ASP A 62 1.27 -2.06 -13.22
N ASN A 63 1.80 -3.19 -12.75
CA ASN A 63 1.69 -3.58 -11.35
C ASN A 63 2.39 -2.58 -10.40
N ARG A 64 3.52 -1.99 -10.79
CA ARG A 64 4.22 -1.00 -9.95
C ARG A 64 3.40 0.26 -9.83
N GLN A 65 2.82 0.73 -10.94
CA GLN A 65 1.92 1.88 -10.93
C GLN A 65 0.72 1.65 -10.00
N MET A 66 0.13 0.45 -10.01
CA MET A 66 -1.00 0.12 -9.12
C MET A 66 -0.61 0.08 -7.65
N ILE A 67 0.57 -0.48 -7.32
CA ILE A 67 1.08 -0.49 -5.95
C ILE A 67 1.33 0.95 -5.47
N LEU A 68 1.98 1.78 -6.30
CA LEU A 68 2.24 3.18 -5.96
C LEU A 68 0.94 3.99 -5.78
N GLN A 69 -0.06 3.78 -6.63
CA GLN A 69 -1.37 4.41 -6.47
C GLN A 69 -2.09 3.96 -5.20
N ALA A 70 -2.00 2.67 -4.86
CA ALA A 70 -2.59 2.14 -3.63
C ALA A 70 -1.90 2.74 -2.39
N LEU A 71 -0.56 2.80 -2.38
CA LEU A 71 0.21 3.43 -1.31
C LEU A 71 -0.13 4.91 -1.18
N SER A 72 -0.16 5.65 -2.30
CA SER A 72 -0.56 7.06 -2.32
C SER A 72 -1.95 7.27 -1.71
N SER A 73 -2.92 6.45 -2.10
CA SER A 73 -4.30 6.53 -1.59
C SER A 73 -4.40 6.26 -0.08
N LEU A 74 -3.50 5.45 0.48
CA LEU A 74 -3.43 5.17 1.92
C LEU A 74 -2.69 6.26 2.70
N ILE A 75 -1.60 6.79 2.14
CA ILE A 75 -0.75 7.79 2.81
C ILE A 75 -1.43 9.16 2.85
N SER A 76 -2.19 9.55 1.82
CA SER A 76 -2.93 10.82 1.80
C SER A 76 -3.83 11.05 3.02
N PRO A 77 -4.66 10.08 3.46
CA PRO A 77 -5.43 10.17 4.70
C PRO A 77 -4.61 9.82 5.97
N ARG A 78 -3.29 9.71 5.89
CA ARG A 78 -2.36 9.40 6.99
C ARG A 78 -2.56 8.01 7.61
N VAL A 79 -2.91 7.00 6.80
CA VAL A 79 -2.85 5.60 7.26
C VAL A 79 -1.39 5.25 7.52
N PRO A 80 -1.04 4.70 8.70
CA PRO A 80 0.32 4.25 8.97
C PRO A 80 0.71 3.11 8.01
N VAL A 81 1.71 3.35 7.17
CA VAL A 81 2.26 2.37 6.22
C VAL A 81 3.75 2.22 6.46
N LYS A 82 4.21 0.99 6.63
CA LYS A 82 5.64 0.66 6.70
C LYS A 82 6.23 0.65 5.29
N LEU A 83 7.06 1.64 4.98
CA LEU A 83 7.66 1.80 3.66
C LEU A 83 9.08 1.21 3.56
N GLU A 84 9.70 0.89 4.69
CA GLU A 84 11.04 0.31 4.78
C GLU A 84 11.23 -0.89 3.84
N PRO A 85 10.25 -1.81 3.68
CA PRO A 85 10.40 -2.95 2.77
C PRO A 85 10.50 -2.58 1.27
N PHE A 86 10.11 -1.37 0.88
CA PHE A 86 10.15 -0.92 -0.52
C PHE A 86 11.48 -0.30 -0.91
N PHE A 87 12.33 0.05 0.05
CA PHE A 87 13.63 0.63 -0.20
C PHE A 87 14.72 -0.45 -0.08
N PRO A 88 15.69 -0.49 -1.00
CA PRO A 88 16.85 -1.32 -0.81
C PRO A 88 17.56 -0.89 0.47
N VAL A 89 18.10 -1.85 1.23
CA VAL A 89 19.01 -1.53 2.32
C VAL A 89 20.20 -0.79 1.68
N PRO A 90 20.50 0.45 2.11
CA PRO A 90 21.62 1.18 1.54
C PRO A 90 22.88 0.33 1.72
N ALA A 91 23.51 -0.03 0.60
CA ALA A 91 24.79 -0.69 0.66
C ALA A 91 25.73 0.25 1.40
N CYS A 92 26.28 -0.19 2.53
CA CYS A 92 27.35 0.54 3.18
C CYS A 92 28.49 0.61 2.14
N PRO A 93 28.93 1.79 1.70
CA PRO A 93 30.01 1.85 0.73
C PRO A 93 31.26 1.24 1.35
N SER A 94 31.58 0.00 0.96
CA SER A 94 32.88 -0.63 1.20
C SER A 94 33.91 -0.01 0.24
N GLY A 95 34.01 1.31 0.27
CA GLY A 95 35.09 2.05 -0.34
C GLY A 95 36.05 2.40 0.77
N LYS A 96 37.34 2.10 0.59
CA LYS A 96 38.37 2.67 1.46
C LYS A 96 38.21 4.19 1.40
N THR A 97 37.67 4.81 2.44
CA THR A 97 37.66 6.28 2.57
C THR A 97 39.11 6.71 2.69
N THR A 98 39.67 7.19 1.59
CA THR A 98 40.89 7.98 1.62
C THR A 98 40.49 9.35 2.15
N TYR A 99 40.74 9.60 3.43
CA TYR A 99 40.59 10.94 4.00
C TYR A 99 41.62 11.85 3.33
N ALA A 100 41.17 12.73 2.43
CA ALA A 100 41.99 13.84 1.98
C ALA A 100 41.75 15.01 2.93
N THR A 101 42.78 15.42 3.67
CA THR A 101 42.73 16.66 4.46
C THR A 101 42.69 17.85 3.51
N ILE A 102 41.50 18.41 3.30
CA ILE A 102 41.36 19.67 2.57
C ILE A 102 41.73 20.79 3.53
N LYS A 103 42.86 21.46 3.29
CA LYS A 103 43.14 22.76 3.92
C LYS A 103 42.15 23.77 3.34
N LEU A 104 41.19 24.19 4.16
CA LEU A 104 40.32 25.33 3.85
C LEU A 104 41.17 26.61 3.89
N GLY A 105 41.74 26.98 2.74
CA GLY A 105 42.59 28.15 2.55
C GLY A 105 41.85 29.34 1.96
N GLY A 106 40.68 29.70 2.52
CA GLY A 106 39.94 30.89 2.09
C GLY A 106 40.11 32.03 3.08
N THR A 107 40.56 33.19 2.62
CA THR A 107 40.45 34.45 3.38
C THR A 107 38.97 34.81 3.53
N GLN A 108 38.61 35.25 4.73
CA GLN A 108 37.23 35.65 5.06
C GLN A 108 36.80 36.80 4.15
N PHE A 109 35.65 36.67 3.49
CA PHE A 109 35.01 37.78 2.80
C PHE A 109 34.37 38.70 3.84
N THR A 110 35.05 39.79 4.19
CA THR A 110 34.44 40.89 4.95
C THR A 110 33.61 41.73 3.97
N SER A 111 32.28 41.62 4.08
CA SER A 111 31.35 42.51 3.38
C SER A 111 31.30 43.87 4.10
N PHE A 112 31.21 44.94 3.31
CA PHE A 112 31.20 46.36 3.70
C PHE A 112 29.98 46.75 4.55
#